data_AF-A0A1F9ZGS8-F1
#
_entry.id   AF-A0A1F9ZGS8-F1
#
_cell.length_a   1.000
_cell.length_b   1.000
_cell.length_c   1.000
_cell.angle_alpha   90.00
_cell.angle_beta   90.00
_cell.angle_gamma   90.00
#
_symmetry.space_group_name_H-M   'P 1'
#
loop_
_entity.id
_entity.type
_entity.pdbx_description
1 polymer ?
#
loop_
_entity_poly.entity_id
_entity_poly.type
_entity_poly.pdbx_seq_one_letter_code
_entity_poly.pdbx_strand_id
1 'polypeptide(L)'
;MAFNGYSSDDPKQFAHWADLNIKAARDTMGLDLRYDLESLRKLDAMVDAIGKPEDLGQMVMIIGSFLGETLRRVYGGRWVWDPQWRTWAVLLPKKSGGETGPFPFAKVQKRFLNGMEDSISFFVTVTDGIVRGEIPG
;
A
#
# COMPACT_ATOMS: atom_id res chain seq x y z
N MET A 1 -1.27 -19.26 -0.12
CA MET A 1 -2.16 -19.19 -1.30
C MET A 1 -1.89 -17.85 -1.98
N ALA A 2 -1.33 -17.83 -3.19
CA ALA A 2 -1.03 -16.58 -3.87
C ALA A 2 -2.35 -15.93 -4.34
N PHE A 3 -2.51 -14.64 -4.07
CA PHE A 3 -3.62 -13.85 -4.59
C PHE A 3 -3.55 -13.85 -6.13
N ASN A 4 -4.48 -14.52 -6.80
CA ASN A 4 -4.41 -14.79 -8.24
C ASN A 4 -5.06 -13.69 -9.11
N GLY A 5 -5.20 -12.47 -8.57
CA GLY A 5 -5.98 -11.37 -9.16
C GLY A 5 -5.17 -10.28 -9.87
N TYR A 6 -3.84 -10.40 -9.99
CA TYR A 6 -3.02 -9.39 -10.68
C TYR A 6 -2.77 -9.79 -12.13
N SER A 7 -3.24 -8.97 -13.07
CA SER A 7 -2.74 -8.97 -14.45
C SER A 7 -1.47 -8.12 -14.54
N SER A 8 -0.55 -8.46 -15.45
CA SER A 8 0.60 -7.62 -15.82
C SER A 8 0.19 -6.41 -16.67
N ASP A 9 -1.07 -6.37 -17.13
CA ASP A 9 -1.57 -5.35 -18.04
C ASP A 9 -2.04 -4.10 -17.27
N ASP A 10 -1.19 -3.08 -17.38
CA ASP A 10 -1.29 -1.65 -17.05
C ASP A 10 -1.55 -1.24 -15.57
N PRO A 11 -0.56 -0.62 -14.89
CA PRO A 11 -0.73 -0.06 -13.54
C PRO A 11 -1.70 1.13 -13.45
N LYS A 12 -2.25 1.64 -14.57
CA LYS A 12 -3.26 2.72 -14.57
C LYS A 12 -4.48 2.42 -13.70
N GLN A 13 -4.86 1.15 -13.56
CA GLN A 13 -5.98 0.77 -12.70
C GLN A 13 -5.73 1.08 -11.21
N PHE A 14 -4.48 1.13 -10.76
CA PHE A 14 -4.17 1.39 -9.35
C PHE A 14 -4.50 2.82 -8.93
N ALA A 15 -4.33 3.80 -9.83
CA ALA A 15 -4.76 5.17 -9.55
C ALA A 15 -6.28 5.23 -9.33
N HIS A 16 -7.06 4.54 -10.17
CA HIS A 16 -8.51 4.46 -10.03
C HIS A 16 -8.93 3.82 -8.70
N TRP A 17 -8.34 2.68 -8.34
CA TRP A 17 -8.63 2.00 -7.08
C TRP A 17 -8.20 2.81 -5.85
N ALA A 18 -7.09 3.54 -5.95
CA ALA A 18 -6.63 4.44 -4.90
C ALA A 18 -7.62 5.62 -4.69
N ASP A 19 -8.13 6.20 -5.77
CA ASP A 19 -9.15 7.26 -5.68
C ASP A 19 -10.46 6.72 -5.10
N LEU A 20 -10.83 5.47 -5.43
CA LEU A 20 -11.98 4.81 -4.81
C LEU A 20 -11.77 4.61 -3.31
N ASN A 21 -10.56 4.25 -2.86
CA ASN A 21 -10.25 4.13 -1.43
C ASN A 21 -10.45 5.46 -0.70
N ILE A 22 -9.94 6.57 -1.27
CA ILE A 22 -10.11 7.92 -0.68
C ILE A 22 -11.60 8.25 -0.56
N LYS A 23 -12.37 8.04 -1.63
CA LYS A 23 -13.80 8.32 -1.64
C LYS A 23 -14.55 7.46 -0.62
N ALA A 24 -14.33 6.14 -0.63
CA ALA A 24 -15.00 5.21 0.27
C ALA A 24 -14.65 5.51 1.75
N ALA A 25 -13.39 5.79 2.06
CA ALA A 25 -12.97 6.13 3.42
C ALA A 25 -13.65 7.41 3.93
N ARG A 26 -13.82 8.42 3.06
CA ARG A 26 -14.58 9.63 3.40
C ARG A 26 -16.06 9.32 3.61
N ASP A 27 -16.69 8.63 2.66
CA ASP A 27 -18.14 8.43 2.62
C ASP A 27 -18.62 7.46 3.71
N THR A 28 -17.81 6.47 4.09
CA THR A 28 -18.22 5.39 5.02
C THR A 28 -17.62 5.51 6.41
N MET A 29 -16.45 6.13 6.54
CA MET A 29 -15.71 6.22 7.82
C MET A 29 -15.44 7.66 8.25
N GLY A 30 -15.79 8.66 7.44
CA GLY A 30 -15.47 10.06 7.72
C GLY A 30 -13.96 10.38 7.71
N LEU A 31 -13.13 9.51 7.12
CA LEU A 31 -11.69 9.68 7.07
C LEU A 31 -11.28 10.54 5.86
N ASP A 32 -10.63 11.68 6.11
CA ASP A 32 -9.99 12.46 5.05
C ASP A 32 -8.62 11.87 4.71
N LEU A 33 -8.59 11.07 3.64
CA LEU A 33 -7.36 10.51 3.09
C LEU A 33 -6.87 11.34 1.91
N ARG A 34 -5.55 11.52 1.84
CA ARG A 34 -4.83 12.17 0.75
C ARG A 34 -3.61 11.35 0.38
N TYR A 35 -2.98 11.68 -0.74
CA TYR A 35 -1.72 11.06 -1.14
C TYR A 35 -0.53 11.59 -0.32
N ASP A 36 -0.54 11.34 0.99
CA ASP A 36 0.49 11.71 1.96
C ASP A 36 0.76 10.61 3.00
N LEU A 37 1.92 10.69 3.68
CA LEU A 37 2.33 9.68 4.67
C LEU A 37 1.43 9.67 5.92
N GLU A 38 0.79 10.79 6.25
CA GLU A 38 -0.15 10.87 7.37
C GLU A 38 -1.37 9.98 7.12
N SER A 39 -1.91 10.02 5.90
CA SER A 39 -3.04 9.17 5.49
C SER A 39 -2.68 7.70 5.48
N LEU A 40 -1.45 7.35 5.08
CA LEU A 40 -0.98 5.96 5.13
C LEU A 40 -0.91 5.40 6.56
N ARG A 41 -0.57 6.23 7.55
CA ARG A 41 -0.54 5.82 8.97
C ARG A 41 -1.94 5.51 9.53
N LYS A 42 -3.01 5.99 8.88
CA LYS A 42 -4.40 5.71 9.26
C LYS A 42 -4.91 4.35 8.76
N LEU A 43 -4.17 3.67 7.88
CA LEU A 43 -4.64 2.43 7.25
C LEU A 43 -4.79 1.24 8.21
N ASP A 44 -4.03 1.21 9.31
CA ASP A 44 -4.24 0.16 10.32
C ASP A 44 -5.64 0.27 10.96
N ALA A 45 -6.03 1.47 11.37
CA ALA A 45 -7.37 1.72 11.93
C ALA A 45 -8.48 1.48 10.90
N MET A 46 -8.23 1.81 9.63
CA MET A 46 -9.16 1.50 8.54
C MET A 46 -9.35 -0.01 8.36
N VAL A 47 -8.26 -0.79 8.37
CA VAL A 47 -8.35 -2.26 8.28
C VAL A 47 -9.06 -2.85 9.50
N ASP A 48 -8.80 -2.34 10.71
CA ASP A 48 -9.50 -2.78 11.92
C ASP A 48 -11.01 -2.49 11.86
N ALA A 49 -11.40 -1.33 11.34
CA ALA A 49 -12.81 -0.96 11.17
C ALA A 49 -13.53 -1.85 10.13
N ILE A 50 -12.82 -2.28 9.07
CA ILE A 50 -13.35 -3.23 8.09
C ILE A 50 -13.48 -4.63 8.70
N GLY A 51 -12.54 -5.02 9.56
CA GLY A 51 -12.51 -6.34 10.18
C GLY A 51 -12.32 -7.44 9.14
N LYS A 52 -13.27 -8.39 9.07
CA LYS A 52 -13.24 -9.50 8.11
C LYS A 52 -14.12 -9.19 6.89
N PRO A 53 -13.54 -8.78 5.75
CA PRO A 53 -14.33 -8.47 4.56
C PRO A 53 -14.88 -9.74 3.90
N GLU A 54 -16.02 -9.60 3.22
CA GLU A 54 -16.60 -10.65 2.37
C GLU A 54 -15.69 -10.96 1.16
N ASP A 55 -15.17 -9.91 0.52
CA ASP A 55 -14.17 -10.01 -0.55
C ASP A 55 -12.85 -9.39 -0.10
N LEU A 56 -11.99 -10.23 0.49
CA LEU A 56 -10.63 -9.83 0.86
C LEU A 56 -9.82 -9.34 -0.34
N GLY A 57 -10.06 -9.90 -1.53
CA GLY A 57 -9.29 -9.58 -2.72
C GLY A 57 -9.53 -8.17 -3.21
N GLN A 58 -10.80 -7.78 -3.28
CA GLN A 58 -11.18 -6.42 -3.62
C GLN A 58 -10.64 -5.41 -2.60
N MET A 59 -10.71 -5.72 -1.30
CA MET A 59 -10.17 -4.83 -0.25
C MET A 59 -8.64 -4.68 -0.36
N VAL A 60 -7.92 -5.77 -0.62
CA VAL A 60 -6.47 -5.73 -0.87
C VAL A 60 -6.16 -4.90 -2.12
N MET A 61 -6.95 -5.02 -3.18
CA MET A 61 -6.77 -4.22 -4.39
C MET A 61 -6.97 -2.72 -4.12
N ILE A 62 -8.06 -2.35 -3.45
CA ILE A 62 -8.42 -0.95 -3.16
C ILE A 62 -7.39 -0.30 -2.23
N ILE A 63 -7.16 -0.90 -1.05
CA ILE A 63 -6.27 -0.32 -0.03
C ILE A 63 -4.80 -0.45 -0.46
N GLY A 64 -4.41 -1.57 -1.08
CA GLY A 64 -3.06 -1.78 -1.60
C GLY A 64 -2.71 -0.81 -2.73
N SER A 65 -3.67 -0.50 -3.60
CA SER A 65 -3.49 0.52 -4.63
C SER A 65 -3.27 1.89 -4.02
N PHE A 66 -4.06 2.28 -3.02
CA PHE A 66 -3.87 3.55 -2.31
C PHE A 66 -2.51 3.64 -1.61
N LEU A 67 -2.10 2.57 -0.91
CA LEU A 67 -0.78 2.49 -0.28
C LEU A 67 0.34 2.68 -1.31
N GLY A 68 0.30 1.93 -2.41
CA GLY A 68 1.33 2.00 -3.43
C GLY A 68 1.35 3.30 -4.22
N GLU A 69 0.19 3.82 -4.63
CA GLU A 69 0.08 5.11 -5.33
C GLU A 69 0.58 6.27 -4.46
N THR A 70 0.29 6.24 -3.16
CA THR A 70 0.80 7.27 -2.24
C THR A 70 2.31 7.21 -2.14
N LEU A 71 2.90 6.03 -1.91
CA LEU A 71 4.37 5.87 -1.89
C LEU A 71 5.00 6.32 -3.22
N ARG A 72 4.40 5.93 -4.34
CA ARG A 72 4.84 6.30 -5.70
C ARG A 72 4.87 7.81 -5.88
N ARG A 73 3.81 8.52 -5.48
CA ARG A 73 3.69 9.97 -5.64
C ARG A 73 4.60 10.74 -4.68
N VAL A 74 4.67 10.32 -3.42
CA VAL A 74 5.48 10.99 -2.38
C VAL A 74 6.98 10.94 -2.71
N TYR A 75 7.47 9.80 -3.24
CA TYR A 75 8.90 9.60 -3.48
C TYR A 75 9.31 9.62 -4.95
N GLY A 76 8.38 9.88 -5.88
CA GLY A 76 8.66 9.84 -7.32
C GLY A 76 9.00 8.45 -7.85
N GLY A 77 8.39 7.40 -7.28
CA GLY A 77 8.63 6.01 -7.65
C GLY A 77 7.86 5.55 -8.90
N ARG A 78 7.95 4.24 -9.18
CA ARG A 78 7.23 3.59 -10.29
C ARG A 78 6.79 2.16 -9.95
N TRP A 79 5.66 1.74 -10.50
CA TRP A 79 5.19 0.36 -10.39
C TRP A 79 6.05 -0.59 -11.23
N VAL A 80 6.37 -1.76 -10.68
CA VAL A 80 7.06 -2.85 -11.39
C VAL A 80 6.42 -4.17 -11.00
N TRP A 81 6.20 -5.01 -12.01
CA TRP A 81 5.77 -6.39 -11.81
C TRP A 81 6.95 -7.24 -11.34
N ASP A 82 6.77 -7.94 -10.22
CA ASP A 82 7.70 -8.94 -9.72
C ASP A 82 7.25 -10.34 -10.20
N PRO A 83 7.98 -10.96 -11.15
CA PRO A 83 7.59 -12.26 -11.68
C PRO A 83 7.83 -13.42 -10.71
N GLN A 84 8.75 -13.27 -9.75
CA GLN A 84 9.07 -14.29 -8.75
C GLN A 84 7.91 -14.43 -7.76
N TRP A 85 7.41 -13.30 -7.25
CA TRP A 85 6.34 -13.27 -6.26
C TRP A 85 4.96 -13.08 -6.86
N ARG A 86 4.88 -12.87 -8.19
CA ARG A 86 3.65 -12.62 -8.94
C ARG A 86 2.81 -11.51 -8.32
N THR A 87 3.46 -10.40 -8.00
CA THR A 87 2.84 -9.23 -7.39
C THR A 87 3.51 -7.95 -7.84
N TRP A 88 2.91 -6.81 -7.52
CA TRP A 88 3.42 -5.50 -7.88
C TRP A 88 4.22 -4.89 -6.73
N ALA A 89 5.41 -4.39 -7.06
CA ALA A 89 6.23 -3.55 -6.20
C ALA A 89 6.15 -2.09 -6.67
N VAL A 90 6.45 -1.17 -5.75
CA VAL A 90 6.73 0.23 -6.11
C VAL A 90 8.22 0.45 -5.92
N LEU A 91 8.98 0.64 -6.99
CA LEU A 91 10.39 0.98 -6.86
C LEU A 91 10.51 2.46 -6.49
N LEU A 92 11.15 2.71 -5.35
CA LEU A 92 11.36 4.03 -4.75
C LEU A 92 12.86 4.36 -4.76
N PRO A 93 13.27 5.54 -5.26
CA PRO A 93 14.67 5.96 -5.19
C PRO A 93 15.09 6.20 -3.75
N LYS A 94 16.30 5.78 -3.37
CA LYS A 94 16.88 6.06 -2.05
C LYS A 94 17.82 7.24 -2.11
N LYS A 95 17.84 8.07 -1.05
CA LYS A 95 18.78 9.19 -0.91
C LYS A 95 20.25 8.75 -0.94
N SER A 96 20.54 7.56 -0.41
CA SER A 96 21.88 6.96 -0.43
C SER A 96 22.28 6.34 -1.77
N GLY A 97 21.40 6.38 -2.77
CA GLY A 97 21.59 5.75 -4.08
C GLY A 97 20.91 4.37 -4.20
N GLY A 98 20.56 4.01 -5.44
CA GLY A 98 19.79 2.80 -5.75
C GLY A 98 18.30 2.94 -5.42
N GLU A 99 17.60 1.81 -5.40
CA GLU A 99 16.14 1.75 -5.19
C GLU A 99 15.77 0.74 -4.10
N THR A 100 14.58 0.87 -3.54
CA THR A 100 13.92 -0.16 -2.72
C THR A 100 12.56 -0.49 -3.31
N GLY A 101 12.08 -1.72 -3.14
CA GLY A 101 10.83 -2.21 -3.73
C GLY A 101 9.84 -2.72 -2.69
N PRO A 102 9.14 -1.85 -1.94
CA PRO A 102 7.98 -2.25 -1.15
C PRO A 102 6.91 -2.96 -1.99
N PHE A 103 6.21 -3.92 -1.37
CA PHE A 103 5.09 -4.68 -1.95
C PHE A 103 3.76 -4.32 -1.25
N PRO A 104 3.05 -3.26 -1.68
CA PRO A 104 1.87 -2.73 -0.99
C PRO A 104 0.77 -3.77 -0.81
N PHE A 105 0.46 -4.50 -1.88
CA PHE A 105 -0.61 -5.49 -1.90
C PHE A 105 -0.37 -6.65 -0.94
N ALA A 106 0.84 -7.22 -0.99
CA ALA A 106 1.24 -8.28 -0.08
C ALA A 106 1.19 -7.79 1.38
N LYS A 107 1.57 -6.54 1.63
CA LYS A 107 1.52 -5.97 2.98
C LYS A 107 0.10 -5.83 3.49
N VAL A 108 -0.82 -5.26 2.70
CA VAL A 108 -2.23 -5.12 3.08
C VAL A 108 -2.89 -6.48 3.28
N GLN A 109 -2.63 -7.45 2.39
CA GLN A 109 -3.15 -8.81 2.54
C GLN A 109 -2.71 -9.43 3.87
N LYS A 110 -1.42 -9.34 4.21
CA LYS A 110 -0.92 -9.84 5.48
C LYS A 110 -1.53 -9.10 6.67
N ARG A 111 -1.76 -7.79 6.58
CA ARG A 111 -2.42 -7.01 7.64
C ARG A 111 -3.85 -7.50 7.95
N PHE A 112 -4.61 -7.90 6.93
CA PHE A 112 -5.93 -8.50 7.14
C PHE A 112 -5.86 -9.91 7.75
N LEU A 113 -4.81 -10.69 7.43
CA LEU A 113 -4.69 -12.08 7.88
C LEU A 113 -4.05 -12.23 9.26
N ASN A 114 -3.04 -11.42 9.57
CA ASN A 114 -2.19 -11.55 10.75
C ASN A 114 -2.42 -10.43 11.78
N GLY A 115 -3.27 -9.44 11.47
CA GLY A 115 -3.50 -8.31 12.36
C GLY A 115 -2.28 -7.41 12.50
N MET A 116 -2.11 -6.80 13.68
CA MET A 116 -1.08 -5.78 13.94
C MET A 116 0.37 -6.28 13.86
N GLU A 117 0.61 -7.60 13.89
CA GLU A 117 1.93 -8.17 13.55
C GLU A 117 2.38 -7.73 12.15
N ASP A 118 1.42 -7.47 11.26
CA ASP A 118 1.62 -6.95 9.93
C ASP A 118 1.13 -5.50 9.77
N SER A 119 1.36 -4.65 10.78
CA SER A 119 1.04 -3.21 10.74
C SER A 119 1.53 -2.50 9.46
N ILE A 120 0.60 -1.78 8.82
CA ILE A 120 0.88 -0.95 7.64
C ILE A 120 1.61 0.32 8.06
N SER A 121 1.23 0.96 9.17
CA SER A 121 1.86 2.20 9.63
C SER A 121 3.33 2.00 10.01
N PHE A 122 3.67 0.87 10.64
CA PHE A 122 5.06 0.50 10.91
C PHE A 122 5.84 0.28 9.61
N PHE A 123 5.28 -0.45 8.65
CA PHE A 123 5.88 -0.65 7.33
C PHE A 123 6.13 0.67 6.57
N VAL A 124 5.20 1.63 6.65
CA VAL A 124 5.36 2.96 6.06
C VAL A 124 6.51 3.71 6.73
N THR A 125 6.62 3.63 8.06
CA THR A 125 7.71 4.27 8.82
C THR A 125 9.08 3.70 8.44
N VAL A 126 9.20 2.37 8.34
CA VAL A 126 10.45 1.72 7.89
C VAL A 126 10.77 2.09 6.44
N THR A 127 9.76 2.11 5.56
CA THR A 127 9.95 2.49 4.15
C THR A 127 10.43 3.93 4.02
N ASP A 128 9.85 4.87 4.76
CA ASP A 128 10.26 6.27 4.80
C ASP A 128 11.71 6.42 5.25
N GLY A 129 12.09 5.75 6.35
CA GLY A 129 13.48 5.72 6.83
C GLY A 129 14.47 5.18 5.79
N ILE A 130 14.16 4.04 5.16
CA ILE A 130 15.00 3.45 4.09
C ILE A 130 15.18 4.44 2.92
N VAL A 131 14.10 5.08 2.48
CA VAL A 131 14.15 6.01 1.35
C VAL A 131 14.94 7.27 1.70
N ARG A 132 14.77 7.81 2.91
CA ARG A 132 15.46 9.03 3.36
C ARG A 132 16.90 8.79 3.82
N GLY A 133 17.29 7.52 4.04
CA GLY A 133 18.58 7.17 4.63
C GLY A 133 18.64 7.45 6.13
N GLU A 134 17.48 7.49 6.78
CA GLU A 134 17.32 7.65 8.22
C GLU A 134 17.01 6.25 8.78
N ILE A 135 17.91 5.68 9.58
CA ILE A 135 17.61 4.39 10.22
C ILE A 135 16.45 4.64 11.18
N PRO A 136 15.29 3.96 11.04
CA PRO A 136 14.23 4.05 12.03
C PRO A 136 14.81 3.58 13.38
N GLY A 137 14.81 4.48 14.36
CA GLY A 137 15.21 4.18 15.73
C GLY A 137 14.21 3.28 16.46
#